data_AF-A0A7J7L1U3-F1
#
_entry.id   AF-A0A7J7L1U3-F1
#
_cell.length_a   1.000
_cell.length_b   1.000
_cell.length_c   1.000
_cell.angle_alpha   90.00
_cell.angle_beta   90.00
_cell.angle_gamma   90.00
#
_symmetry.space_group_name_H-M   'P 1'
#
loop_
_entity.id
_entity.type
_entity.pdbx_description
1 polymer ?
#
loop_
_entity_poly.entity_id
_entity_poly.type
_entity_poly.pdbx_seq_one_letter_code
_entity_poly.pdbx_strand_id
1 'polypeptide(L)'
;MREKAKKRESKGLQKITFKPACISALKEMLHDIYTAGHPTPEDYNNRRDLVRVFNMMAKEVYGSSNDFPVVEVFGSFVMDMFSAKSDLDLSINFSSDLAEYPREKKIDALRKFAKLLYPLQRRGHVYGVHPIMSARVPILKVVDRGSGIECDISVENKDAIAKSQIVHIISAIDERFQILSSLIKTWAKAYDINSSKDRTLNSLSIILLVAFHFQTRDPPILPPFKVLLKVITSTLNQGSKTRTWDLDRRS
;
A
#
# COMPACT_ATOMS: atom_id res chain seq x y z
N MET A 1 -13.47 -12.14 -31.46
CA MET A 1 -13.83 -11.00 -30.57
C MET A 1 -12.74 -9.93 -30.50
N ARG A 2 -11.46 -10.28 -30.35
CA ARG A 2 -10.31 -9.34 -30.25
C ARG A 2 -10.16 -8.37 -31.45
N GLU A 3 -10.28 -8.90 -32.66
CA GLU A 3 -10.30 -8.13 -33.93
C GLU A 3 -11.44 -7.09 -33.99
N LYS A 4 -12.66 -7.48 -33.61
CA LYS A 4 -13.82 -6.58 -33.57
C LYS A 4 -13.69 -5.49 -32.51
N ALA A 5 -13.06 -5.78 -31.37
CA ALA A 5 -12.79 -4.81 -30.31
C ALA A 5 -11.73 -3.78 -30.76
N LYS A 6 -10.58 -4.25 -31.27
CA LYS A 6 -9.55 -3.36 -31.86
C LYS A 6 -10.13 -2.45 -32.94
N LYS A 7 -10.94 -3.01 -33.85
CA LYS A 7 -11.56 -2.24 -34.96
C LYS A 7 -12.59 -1.21 -34.47
N ARG A 8 -13.26 -1.44 -33.32
CA ARG A 8 -14.18 -0.47 -32.69
C ARG A 8 -13.41 0.62 -31.93
N GLU A 9 -12.35 0.27 -31.20
CA GLU A 9 -11.48 1.23 -30.52
C GLU A 9 -10.78 2.16 -31.52
N SER A 10 -10.18 1.62 -32.58
CA SER A 10 -9.55 2.44 -33.63
C SER A 10 -10.53 3.40 -34.31
N LYS A 11 -11.77 2.96 -34.56
CA LYS A 11 -12.84 3.84 -35.10
C LYS A 11 -13.30 4.91 -34.11
N GLY A 12 -13.27 4.62 -32.81
CA GLY A 12 -13.57 5.59 -31.74
C GLY A 12 -12.47 6.64 -31.58
N LEU A 13 -11.20 6.22 -31.56
CA LEU A 13 -10.04 7.12 -31.46
C LEU A 13 -9.88 8.02 -32.69
N GLN A 14 -10.16 7.53 -33.90
CA GLN A 14 -10.09 8.34 -35.12
C GLN A 14 -11.10 9.50 -35.13
N LYS A 15 -12.18 9.43 -34.34
CA LYS A 15 -13.17 10.52 -34.21
C LYS A 15 -12.77 11.60 -33.21
N ILE A 16 -11.78 11.33 -32.36
CA ILE A 16 -11.37 12.27 -31.31
C ILE A 16 -10.03 12.88 -31.71
N THR A 17 -10.10 13.96 -32.49
CA THR A 17 -8.91 14.73 -32.87
C THR A 17 -8.59 15.73 -31.76
N PHE A 18 -7.67 15.37 -30.88
CA PHE A 18 -7.17 16.31 -29.87
C PHE A 18 -6.15 17.27 -30.51
N LYS A 19 -6.36 18.57 -30.35
CA LYS A 19 -5.36 19.57 -30.74
C LYS A 19 -4.10 19.37 -29.90
N PRO A 20 -2.88 19.48 -30.47
CA PRO A 20 -1.63 19.33 -29.70
C PRO A 20 -1.57 20.20 -28.45
N ALA A 21 -2.04 21.45 -28.52
CA ALA A 21 -2.13 22.35 -27.37
C ALA A 21 -3.03 21.80 -26.24
N CYS A 22 -4.15 21.16 -26.58
CA CYS A 22 -5.02 20.51 -25.58
C CYS A 22 -4.33 19.32 -24.91
N ILE A 23 -3.51 18.56 -25.65
CA ILE A 23 -2.75 17.43 -25.10
C ILE A 23 -1.69 17.93 -24.12
N SER A 24 -0.96 18.99 -24.48
CA SER A 24 0.03 19.60 -23.59
C SER A 24 -0.62 20.14 -22.31
N ALA A 25 -1.70 20.91 -22.45
CA ALA A 25 -2.44 21.44 -21.30
C ALA A 25 -2.99 20.33 -20.39
N LEU A 26 -3.50 19.23 -20.96
CA LEU A 26 -3.95 18.08 -20.19
C LEU A 26 -2.79 17.41 -19.43
N LYS A 27 -1.62 17.26 -20.06
CA LYS A 27 -0.44 16.69 -19.41
C LYS A 27 0.01 17.53 -18.22
N GLU A 28 0.07 18.85 -18.38
CA GLU A 28 0.43 19.79 -17.31
C GLU A 28 -0.56 19.68 -16.14
N MET A 29 -1.87 19.74 -16.43
CA MET A 29 -2.91 19.60 -15.41
C MET A 29 -2.82 18.26 -14.65
N LEU A 30 -2.60 17.14 -15.35
CA LEU A 30 -2.46 15.83 -14.72
C LEU A 30 -1.19 15.76 -13.86
N HIS A 31 -0.10 16.38 -14.32
CA HIS A 31 1.13 16.46 -13.54
C HIS A 31 0.94 17.30 -12.27
N ASP A 32 0.26 18.44 -12.36
CA ASP A 32 -0.03 19.31 -11.21
C ASP A 32 -0.88 18.58 -10.16
N ILE A 33 -1.91 17.84 -10.59
CA ILE A 33 -2.73 17.01 -9.68
C ILE A 33 -1.87 15.94 -9.01
N TYR A 34 -0.98 15.30 -9.77
CA TYR A 34 -0.08 14.28 -9.23
C TYR A 34 0.87 14.90 -8.18
N THR A 35 1.55 15.99 -8.52
CA THR A 35 2.49 16.68 -7.63
C THR A 35 1.81 17.22 -6.37
N ALA A 36 0.60 17.79 -6.49
CA ALA A 36 -0.16 18.28 -5.34
C ALA A 36 -0.60 17.16 -4.38
N GLY A 37 -0.79 15.94 -4.90
CA GLY A 37 -1.12 14.76 -4.09
C GLY A 37 0.08 13.96 -3.61
N HIS A 38 1.29 14.25 -4.12
CA HIS A 38 2.49 13.49 -3.85
C HIS A 38 3.00 13.75 -2.43
N PRO A 39 3.42 12.71 -1.68
CA PRO A 39 3.93 12.89 -0.33
C PRO A 39 5.22 13.72 -0.27
N THR A 40 5.33 14.53 0.78
CA THR A 40 6.54 15.29 1.11
C THR A 40 7.53 14.43 1.91
N PRO A 41 8.82 14.81 2.01
CA PRO A 41 9.77 14.11 2.89
C PRO A 41 9.31 13.99 4.35
N GLU A 42 8.58 14.99 4.86
CA GLU A 42 7.99 14.98 6.19
C GLU A 42 6.91 13.90 6.33
N ASP A 43 6.07 13.70 5.31
CA ASP A 43 5.07 12.63 5.30
C ASP A 43 5.68 11.22 5.42
N TYR A 44 6.86 11.01 4.82
CA TYR A 44 7.61 9.76 4.97
C TYR A 44 8.20 9.64 6.38
N ASN A 45 8.80 10.71 6.90
CA ASN A 45 9.43 10.71 8.22
C ASN A 45 8.41 10.44 9.32
N ASN A 46 7.25 11.11 9.29
CA ASN A 46 6.16 10.88 10.24
C ASN A 46 5.69 9.41 10.24
N ARG A 47 5.55 8.78 9.07
CA ARG A 47 5.19 7.36 8.97
C ARG A 47 6.30 6.45 9.49
N ARG A 48 7.57 6.73 9.20
CA ARG A 48 8.71 5.96 9.74
C ARG A 48 8.78 6.05 11.26
N ASP A 49 8.54 7.22 11.83
CA ASP A 49 8.55 7.40 13.28
C ASP A 49 7.37 6.67 13.94
N LEU A 50 6.19 6.66 13.32
CA LEU A 50 5.08 5.82 13.79
C LEU A 50 5.45 4.34 13.77
N VAL A 51 6.10 3.84 12.72
CA VAL A 51 6.58 2.44 12.67
C VAL A 51 7.54 2.14 13.82
N ARG A 52 8.47 3.05 14.13
CA ARG A 52 9.37 2.92 15.29
C ARG A 52 8.58 2.86 16.60
N VAL A 53 7.60 3.74 16.78
CA VAL A 53 6.71 3.75 17.95
C VAL A 53 5.95 2.44 18.12
N PHE A 54 5.34 1.90 17.06
CA PHE A 54 4.62 0.63 17.14
C PHE A 54 5.55 -0.56 17.40
N ASN A 55 6.79 -0.53 16.91
CA ASN A 55 7.80 -1.53 17.27
C ASN A 55 8.22 -1.43 18.74
N MET A 56 8.32 -0.22 19.32
CA MET A 56 8.54 -0.06 20.76
C MET A 56 7.36 -0.62 21.58
N MET A 57 6.12 -0.39 21.14
CA MET A 57 4.95 -1.00 21.77
C MET A 57 4.97 -2.54 21.68
N ALA A 58 5.36 -3.10 20.53
CA ALA A 58 5.52 -4.55 20.38
C ALA A 58 6.52 -5.11 21.41
N LYS A 59 7.66 -4.42 21.59
CA LYS A 59 8.66 -4.77 22.60
C LYS A 59 8.15 -4.62 24.03
N GLU A 60 7.29 -3.64 24.32
CA GLU A 60 6.66 -3.50 25.64
C GLU A 60 5.70 -4.65 25.94
N VAL A 61 4.88 -5.06 24.95
CA VAL A 61 3.91 -6.16 25.12
C VAL A 61 4.60 -7.53 25.23
N TYR A 62 5.66 -7.76 24.45
CA TYR A 62 6.23 -9.09 24.24
C TYR A 62 7.70 -9.22 24.64
N GLY A 63 8.39 -8.16 25.06
CA GLY A 63 9.85 -8.14 25.24
C GLY A 63 10.43 -9.05 26.33
N SER A 64 9.58 -9.75 27.09
CA SER A 64 10.01 -10.84 27.99
C SER A 64 10.15 -12.20 27.27
N SER A 65 9.73 -12.32 26.00
CA SER A 65 9.95 -13.51 25.17
C SER A 65 11.20 -13.37 24.30
N ASN A 66 11.93 -14.47 24.10
CA ASN A 66 13.06 -14.55 23.14
C ASN A 66 12.63 -14.37 21.67
N ASP A 67 11.33 -14.28 21.41
CA ASP A 67 10.72 -14.07 20.09
C ASP A 67 9.60 -13.04 20.24
N PHE A 68 9.96 -11.75 20.19
CA PHE A 68 8.99 -10.66 20.17
C PHE A 68 8.68 -10.27 18.72
N PRO A 69 7.43 -9.93 18.39
CA PRO A 69 7.05 -9.65 17.02
C PRO A 69 7.62 -8.32 16.52
N VAL A 70 7.82 -8.24 15.21
CA VAL A 70 8.18 -7.03 14.47
C VAL A 70 6.94 -6.43 13.84
N VAL A 71 6.76 -5.12 13.96
CA VAL A 71 5.72 -4.39 13.24
C VAL A 71 6.27 -3.95 11.90
N GLU A 72 5.71 -4.50 10.81
CA GLU A 72 6.08 -4.18 9.44
C GLU A 72 4.97 -3.38 8.75
N VAL A 73 5.39 -2.52 7.82
CA VAL A 73 4.47 -1.77 6.96
C VAL A 73 4.04 -2.57 5.75
N PHE A 74 2.84 -2.30 5.25
CA PHE A 74 2.42 -2.70 3.91
C PHE A 74 1.61 -1.59 3.26
N GLY A 75 0.90 -1.92 2.18
CA GLY A 75 -0.09 -1.05 1.57
C GLY A 75 0.54 0.10 0.82
N SER A 76 -0.20 1.21 0.75
CA SER A 76 0.13 2.34 -0.12
C SER A 76 1.47 3.00 0.21
N PHE A 77 1.90 2.94 1.48
CA PHE A 77 3.19 3.46 1.92
C PHE A 77 4.36 2.66 1.31
N VAL A 78 4.33 1.33 1.38
CA VAL A 78 5.36 0.46 0.76
C VAL A 78 5.33 0.54 -0.76
N MET A 79 4.13 0.66 -1.35
CA MET A 79 3.97 0.79 -2.80
C MET A 79 4.49 2.12 -3.35
N ASP A 80 4.86 3.08 -2.50
CA ASP A 80 5.17 4.46 -2.88
C ASP A 80 4.00 5.16 -3.60
N MET A 81 2.76 4.83 -3.23
CA MET A 81 1.54 5.34 -3.87
C MET A 81 0.54 5.89 -2.86
N PHE A 82 1.03 6.43 -1.74
CA PHE A 82 0.24 7.08 -0.72
C PHE A 82 0.14 8.58 -0.97
N SER A 83 -0.72 9.25 -0.21
CA SER A 83 -0.82 10.72 -0.14
C SER A 83 -0.71 11.13 1.33
N ALA A 84 -0.55 12.42 1.62
CA ALA A 84 -0.52 12.91 3.01
C ALA A 84 -1.71 12.39 3.86
N LYS A 85 -2.90 12.26 3.24
CA LYS A 85 -4.16 11.80 3.88
C LYS A 85 -4.34 10.28 3.90
N SER A 86 -3.39 9.51 3.38
CA SER A 86 -3.48 8.04 3.39
C SER A 86 -3.22 7.48 4.78
N ASP A 87 -3.90 6.38 5.08
CA ASP A 87 -3.63 5.54 6.25
C ASP A 87 -2.22 4.92 6.19
N LEU A 88 -1.77 4.45 7.34
CA LEU A 88 -0.57 3.64 7.52
C LEU A 88 -0.97 2.21 7.89
N ASP A 89 -0.80 1.31 6.93
CA ASP A 89 -1.07 -0.12 7.10
C ASP A 89 0.08 -0.83 7.82
N LEU A 90 -0.23 -1.50 8.93
CA LEU A 90 0.75 -2.16 9.81
C LEU A 90 0.38 -3.63 10.04
N SER A 91 1.39 -4.50 10.11
CA SER A 91 1.24 -5.91 10.46
C SER A 91 2.19 -6.27 11.59
N ILE A 92 1.65 -6.81 12.68
CA ILE A 92 2.43 -7.41 13.76
C ILE A 92 2.80 -8.83 13.32
N ASN A 93 4.09 -9.11 13.14
CA ASN A 93 4.59 -10.39 12.63
C ASN A 93 5.53 -11.06 13.65
N PHE A 94 5.19 -12.29 14.03
CA PHE A 94 5.94 -13.16 14.91
C PHE A 94 6.90 -14.02 14.07
N SER A 95 8.05 -14.40 14.62
CA SER A 95 9.06 -15.24 13.93
C SER A 95 8.65 -16.72 13.79
N SER A 96 7.35 -16.99 13.90
CA SER A 96 6.78 -18.32 13.88
C SER A 96 6.74 -18.87 12.45
N ASP A 97 7.34 -20.05 12.23
CA ASP A 97 7.28 -20.83 10.99
C ASP A 97 5.90 -21.48 10.73
N LEU A 98 4.85 -21.04 11.43
CA LEU A 98 3.51 -21.52 11.20
C LEU A 98 3.04 -21.11 9.79
N ALA A 99 2.59 -22.10 9.01
CA ALA A 99 1.97 -21.87 7.72
C ALA A 99 0.73 -20.97 7.82
N GLU A 100 -0.01 -21.07 8.94
CA GLU A 100 -1.14 -20.20 9.25
C GLU A 100 -1.16 -19.84 10.74
N TYR A 101 -1.27 -18.54 11.03
CA TYR A 101 -1.35 -18.06 12.40
C TYR A 101 -2.81 -18.06 12.90
N PRO A 102 -3.14 -18.74 14.02
CA PRO A 102 -4.51 -18.90 14.47
C PRO A 102 -5.25 -17.58 14.69
N ARG A 103 -6.49 -17.49 14.21
CA ARG A 103 -7.33 -16.28 14.32
C ARG A 103 -7.47 -15.78 15.76
N GLU A 104 -7.66 -16.67 16.73
CA GLU A 104 -7.77 -16.29 18.14
C GLU A 104 -6.48 -15.66 18.68
N LYS A 105 -5.31 -16.14 18.23
CA LYS A 105 -4.02 -15.51 18.57
C LYS A 105 -3.86 -14.13 17.90
N LYS A 106 -4.35 -13.95 16.67
CA LYS A 106 -4.40 -12.64 16.01
C LYS A 106 -5.22 -11.65 16.82
N ILE A 107 -6.41 -12.06 17.26
CA ILE A 107 -7.30 -11.22 18.08
C ILE A 107 -6.68 -10.92 19.45
N ASP A 108 -6.04 -11.90 20.09
CA ASP A 108 -5.34 -11.67 21.37
C ASP A 108 -4.24 -10.62 21.23
N ALA A 109 -3.43 -10.69 20.17
CA ALA A 109 -2.39 -9.70 19.89
C ALA A 109 -2.98 -8.29 19.68
N LEU A 110 -4.05 -8.17 18.89
CA LEU A 110 -4.74 -6.88 18.69
C LEU A 110 -5.35 -6.34 20.00
N ARG A 111 -5.91 -7.21 20.85
CA ARG A 111 -6.43 -6.81 22.17
C ARG A 111 -5.32 -6.32 23.09
N LYS A 112 -4.14 -6.93 23.06
CA LYS A 112 -2.97 -6.47 23.82
C LYS A 112 -2.51 -5.08 23.37
N PHE A 113 -2.43 -4.83 22.06
CA PHE A 113 -2.13 -3.49 21.54
C PHE A 113 -3.21 -2.46 21.92
N ALA A 114 -4.50 -2.82 21.82
CA ALA A 114 -5.58 -1.93 22.23
C ALA A 114 -5.47 -1.53 23.71
N LYS A 115 -5.07 -2.46 24.60
CA LYS A 115 -4.84 -2.18 26.02
C LYS A 115 -3.72 -1.15 26.25
N LEU A 116 -2.67 -1.13 25.43
CA LEU A 116 -1.63 -0.09 25.49
C LEU A 116 -2.11 1.25 24.93
N LEU A 117 -2.94 1.23 23.89
CA LEU A 117 -3.42 2.45 23.22
C LEU A 117 -4.49 3.19 24.04
N TYR A 118 -5.34 2.51 24.83
CA TYR A 118 -6.37 3.18 25.62
C TYR A 118 -5.82 4.19 26.65
N PRO A 119 -4.76 3.89 27.45
CA PRO A 119 -4.09 4.90 28.27
C PRO A 119 -3.55 6.08 27.47
N LEU A 120 -2.95 5.84 26.30
CA LEU A 120 -2.43 6.89 25.42
C LEU A 120 -3.55 7.78 24.88
N GLN A 121 -4.72 7.20 24.59
CA GLN A 121 -5.90 7.96 24.22
C GLN A 121 -6.38 8.87 25.35
N ARG A 122 -6.41 8.37 26.60
CA ARG A 122 -6.78 9.18 27.78
C ARG A 122 -5.80 10.34 28.04
N ARG A 123 -4.52 10.16 27.69
CA ARG A 123 -3.49 11.20 27.78
C ARG A 123 -3.47 12.15 26.58
N GLY A 124 -4.29 11.90 25.56
CA GLY A 124 -4.36 12.75 24.38
C GLY A 124 -3.19 12.60 23.41
N HIS A 125 -2.53 11.43 23.36
CA HIS A 125 -1.51 11.14 22.35
C HIS A 125 -2.10 10.52 21.07
N VAL A 126 -3.19 9.76 21.23
CA VAL A 126 -3.90 9.12 20.12
C VAL A 126 -5.41 9.32 20.29
N TYR A 127 -6.18 9.02 19.25
CA TYR A 127 -7.64 8.96 19.32
C TYR A 127 -8.20 7.91 18.37
N GLY A 128 -9.50 7.62 18.47
CA GLY A 128 -10.16 6.67 17.56
C GLY A 128 -9.68 5.22 17.71
N VAL A 129 -9.20 4.80 18.89
CA VAL A 129 -8.82 3.40 19.14
C VAL A 129 -10.04 2.50 18.97
N HIS A 130 -10.08 1.73 17.90
CA HIS A 130 -11.26 0.96 17.49
C HIS A 130 -10.90 -0.44 16.98
N PRO A 131 -11.10 -1.49 17.80
CA PRO A 131 -10.87 -2.87 17.39
C PRO A 131 -12.03 -3.41 16.53
N ILE A 132 -11.72 -3.93 15.34
CA ILE A 132 -12.66 -4.56 14.40
C ILE A 132 -12.31 -6.04 14.28
N MET A 133 -12.88 -6.86 15.15
CA MET A 133 -12.50 -8.28 15.26
C MET A 133 -13.34 -9.22 14.40
N SER A 134 -14.54 -8.82 13.97
CA SER A 134 -15.49 -9.66 13.22
C SER A 134 -15.18 -9.77 11.73
N ALA A 135 -14.32 -8.90 11.19
CA ALA A 135 -13.93 -8.91 9.78
C ALA A 135 -13.11 -10.17 9.41
N ARG A 136 -13.04 -10.48 8.11
CA ARG A 136 -12.20 -11.57 7.56
C ARG A 136 -10.75 -11.44 8.02
N VAL A 137 -10.23 -10.22 7.99
CA VAL A 137 -8.94 -9.87 8.57
C VAL A 137 -9.24 -8.95 9.76
N PRO A 138 -9.10 -9.44 11.01
CA PRO A 138 -9.23 -8.60 12.19
C PRO A 138 -8.21 -7.46 12.15
N ILE A 139 -8.66 -6.24 12.48
CA ILE A 139 -7.80 -5.06 12.53
C ILE A 139 -8.06 -4.22 13.78
N LEU A 140 -7.08 -3.42 14.17
CA LEU A 140 -7.17 -2.38 15.18
C LEU A 140 -6.86 -1.04 14.54
N LYS A 141 -7.82 -0.12 14.55
CA LYS A 141 -7.65 1.25 14.07
C LYS A 141 -7.22 2.16 15.21
N VAL A 142 -6.37 3.12 14.93
CA VAL A 142 -6.01 4.22 15.84
C VAL A 142 -5.48 5.39 15.02
N VAL A 143 -5.71 6.62 15.48
CA VAL A 143 -5.17 7.82 14.85
C VAL A 143 -4.14 8.46 15.78
N ASP A 144 -2.94 8.69 15.27
CA ASP A 144 -1.94 9.48 15.98
C ASP A 144 -2.35 10.95 16.00
N ARG A 145 -2.34 11.59 17.18
CA ARG A 145 -2.79 12.98 17.30
C ARG A 145 -1.75 13.98 16.81
N GLY A 146 -0.47 13.64 16.87
CA GLY A 146 0.61 14.53 16.44
C GLY A 146 0.63 14.73 14.92
N SER A 147 0.58 13.62 14.18
CA SER A 147 0.63 13.60 12.72
C SER A 147 -0.75 13.57 12.04
N GLY A 148 -1.80 13.16 12.76
CA GLY A 148 -3.13 12.95 12.19
C GLY A 148 -3.26 11.68 11.34
N ILE A 149 -2.24 10.82 11.32
CA ILE A 149 -2.22 9.60 10.51
C ILE A 149 -3.08 8.50 11.17
N GLU A 150 -4.05 7.97 10.42
CA GLU A 150 -4.78 6.75 10.79
C GLU A 150 -3.90 5.53 10.53
N CYS A 151 -3.76 4.66 11.53
CA CYS A 151 -3.02 3.42 11.45
C CYS A 151 -3.97 2.23 11.52
N ASP A 152 -3.88 1.35 10.53
CA ASP A 152 -4.64 0.11 10.44
C ASP A 152 -3.72 -1.07 10.78
N ILE A 153 -3.87 -1.59 12.00
CA ILE A 153 -2.99 -2.62 12.54
C ILE A 153 -3.64 -4.00 12.38
N SER A 154 -2.95 -4.90 11.69
CA SER A 154 -3.32 -6.31 11.51
C SER A 154 -2.25 -7.23 12.11
N VAL A 155 -2.45 -8.55 12.04
CA VAL A 155 -1.50 -9.54 12.56
C VAL A 155 -1.25 -10.61 11.52
N GLU A 156 0.03 -10.90 11.27
CA GLU A 156 0.48 -11.92 10.32
C GLU A 156 -0.12 -11.73 8.93
N ASN A 157 -0.08 -10.50 8.42
CA ASN A 157 -0.58 -10.14 7.09
C ASN A 157 0.54 -10.20 6.04
N LYS A 158 1.27 -11.32 6.04
CA LYS A 158 2.41 -11.60 5.15
C LYS A 158 2.03 -11.48 3.67
N ASP A 159 0.80 -11.84 3.32
CA ASP A 159 0.24 -11.67 1.98
C ASP A 159 0.19 -10.21 1.55
N ALA A 160 -0.26 -9.30 2.41
CA ALA A 160 -0.36 -7.89 2.08
C ALA A 160 1.03 -7.25 1.97
N ILE A 161 1.97 -7.65 2.84
CA ILE A 161 3.38 -7.24 2.75
C ILE A 161 3.95 -7.64 1.39
N ALA A 162 3.85 -8.92 1.01
CA ALA A 162 4.37 -9.43 -0.25
C ALA A 162 3.74 -8.73 -1.47
N LYS A 163 2.41 -8.55 -1.47
CA LYS A 163 1.71 -7.83 -2.55
C LYS A 163 2.21 -6.40 -2.70
N SER A 164 2.44 -5.70 -1.60
CA SER A 164 2.88 -4.30 -1.60
C SER A 164 4.31 -4.17 -2.14
N GLN A 165 5.20 -5.08 -1.76
CA GLN A 165 6.56 -5.17 -2.30
C GLN A 165 6.57 -5.46 -3.81
N ILE A 166 5.73 -6.39 -4.27
CA ILE A 166 5.62 -6.70 -5.70
C ILE A 166 5.15 -5.47 -6.49
N VAL A 167 4.15 -4.75 -5.99
CA VAL A 167 3.66 -3.52 -6.64
C VAL A 167 4.74 -2.44 -6.66
N HIS A 168 5.50 -2.28 -5.58
CA HIS A 168 6.63 -1.35 -5.53
C HIS A 168 7.70 -1.66 -6.60
N ILE A 169 8.05 -2.94 -6.76
CA ILE A 169 8.99 -3.36 -7.81
C ILE A 169 8.43 -3.05 -9.20
N ILE A 170 7.13 -3.27 -9.42
CA ILE A 170 6.47 -2.96 -10.68
C ILE A 170 6.48 -1.45 -10.95
N SER A 171 6.24 -0.62 -9.93
CA SER A 171 6.22 0.83 -10.12
C SER A 171 7.58 1.43 -10.45
N ALA A 172 8.66 0.77 -10.04
CA ALA A 172 10.01 1.17 -10.41
C ALA A 172 10.37 0.89 -11.89
N ILE A 173 9.54 0.14 -12.64
CA ILE A 173 9.81 -0.17 -14.06
C ILE A 173 9.54 1.03 -14.96
N ASP A 174 8.47 1.79 -14.70
CA ASP A 174 8.06 2.94 -15.52
C ASP A 174 7.31 3.96 -14.66
N GLU A 175 7.84 5.18 -14.54
CA GLU A 175 7.28 6.25 -13.70
C GLU A 175 5.82 6.59 -14.04
N ARG A 176 5.41 6.43 -15.30
CA ARG A 176 4.04 6.75 -15.74
C ARG A 176 3.02 5.85 -15.05
N PHE A 177 3.43 4.65 -14.60
CA PHE A 177 2.56 3.74 -13.87
C PHE A 177 2.18 4.31 -12.51
N GLN A 178 3.14 4.91 -11.78
CA GLN A 178 2.89 5.53 -10.48
C GLN A 178 2.03 6.79 -10.63
N ILE A 179 2.31 7.62 -11.64
CA ILE A 179 1.54 8.81 -11.96
C ILE A 179 0.09 8.43 -12.29
N LEU A 180 -0.13 7.52 -13.24
CA LEU A 180 -1.48 7.13 -13.64
C LEU A 180 -2.23 6.41 -12.51
N SER A 181 -1.56 5.56 -11.72
CA SER A 181 -2.16 4.90 -10.57
C SER A 181 -2.67 5.92 -9.54
N SER A 182 -1.88 6.96 -9.26
CA SER A 182 -2.27 8.03 -8.34
C SER A 182 -3.46 8.83 -8.87
N LEU A 183 -3.44 9.20 -10.15
CA LEU A 183 -4.53 9.95 -10.79
C LEU A 183 -5.85 9.16 -10.81
N ILE A 184 -5.81 7.89 -11.20
CA ILE A 184 -7.00 7.04 -11.24
C ILE A 184 -7.51 6.75 -9.83
N LYS A 185 -6.62 6.58 -8.84
CA LYS A 185 -7.03 6.46 -7.43
C LYS A 185 -7.73 7.72 -6.93
N THR A 186 -7.20 8.90 -7.22
CA THR A 186 -7.79 10.19 -6.84
C THR A 186 -9.15 10.38 -7.51
N TRP A 187 -9.25 10.10 -8.81
CA TRP A 187 -10.52 10.10 -9.53
C TRP A 187 -11.51 9.11 -8.91
N ALA A 188 -11.12 7.86 -8.70
CA ALA A 188 -12.00 6.84 -8.12
C ALA A 188 -12.49 7.22 -6.70
N LYS A 189 -11.64 7.88 -5.91
CA LYS A 189 -12.03 8.40 -4.59
C LYS A 189 -13.00 9.57 -4.69
N ALA A 190 -12.84 10.47 -5.66
CA ALA A 190 -13.75 11.60 -5.87
C ALA A 190 -15.15 11.19 -6.33
N TYR A 191 -15.31 9.96 -6.84
CA TYR A 191 -16.58 9.38 -7.26
C TYR A 191 -17.06 8.24 -6.34
N ASP A 192 -16.48 8.12 -5.14
CA ASP A 192 -16.86 7.12 -4.12
C ASP A 192 -16.82 5.64 -4.58
N ILE A 193 -15.98 5.33 -5.57
CA ILE A 193 -15.80 3.96 -6.10
C ILE A 193 -14.50 3.29 -5.65
N ASN A 194 -13.83 3.87 -4.64
CA ASN A 194 -12.62 3.34 -4.01
C ASN A 194 -12.82 3.10 -2.51
N SER A 195 -13.76 2.22 -2.15
CA SER A 195 -14.08 1.87 -0.76
C SER A 195 -14.51 0.40 -0.66
N SER A 196 -13.62 -0.44 -0.11
CA SER A 196 -13.95 -1.84 0.18
C SER A 196 -15.09 -1.99 1.19
N LYS A 197 -15.23 -1.03 2.12
CA LYS A 197 -16.31 -0.98 3.11
C LYS A 197 -17.67 -0.79 2.43
N ASP A 198 -17.71 0.05 1.41
CA ASP A 198 -18.93 0.35 0.64
C ASP A 198 -19.13 -0.63 -0.54
N ARG A 199 -18.42 -1.77 -0.52
CA ARG A 199 -18.49 -2.83 -1.54
C ARG A 199 -18.12 -2.37 -2.95
N THR A 200 -17.30 -1.33 -3.07
CA THR A 200 -16.69 -0.89 -4.35
C THR A 200 -15.26 -1.42 -4.47
N LEU A 201 -14.49 -0.95 -5.46
CA LEU A 201 -13.12 -1.40 -5.66
C LEU A 201 -12.23 -0.97 -4.50
N ASN A 202 -11.22 -1.77 -4.18
CA ASN A 202 -10.14 -1.30 -3.31
C ASN A 202 -9.01 -0.70 -4.14
N SER A 203 -8.11 0.04 -3.49
CA SER A 203 -6.99 0.69 -4.16
C SER A 203 -6.06 -0.28 -4.88
N LEU A 204 -5.86 -1.50 -4.37
CA LEU A 204 -5.07 -2.52 -5.06
C LEU A 204 -5.73 -2.97 -6.37
N SER A 205 -7.06 -3.17 -6.38
CA SER A 205 -7.81 -3.50 -7.59
C SER A 205 -7.67 -2.41 -8.66
N ILE A 206 -7.71 -1.13 -8.26
CA ILE A 206 -7.49 0.00 -9.17
C ILE A 206 -6.08 -0.03 -9.75
N ILE A 207 -5.06 -0.23 -8.91
CA ILE A 207 -3.66 -0.31 -9.35
C ILE A 207 -3.46 -1.48 -10.33
N LEU A 208 -4.10 -2.63 -10.09
CA LEU A 208 -4.03 -3.78 -11.00
C LEU A 208 -4.71 -3.51 -12.35
N LEU A 209 -5.80 -2.73 -12.38
CA LEU A 209 -6.44 -2.29 -13.63
C LEU A 209 -5.51 -1.37 -14.44
N VAL A 210 -4.82 -0.45 -13.77
CA VAL A 210 -3.80 0.40 -14.40
C VAL A 210 -2.66 -0.44 -14.94
N ALA A 211 -2.22 -1.47 -14.20
CA ALA A 211 -1.13 -2.33 -14.66
C ALA A 211 -1.54 -3.15 -15.88
N PHE A 212 -2.77 -3.67 -15.88
CA PHE A 212 -3.34 -4.35 -17.04
C PHE A 212 -3.43 -3.42 -18.26
N HIS A 213 -3.80 -2.14 -18.06
CA HIS A 213 -3.78 -1.14 -19.13
C HIS A 213 -2.38 -1.01 -19.74
N PHE A 214 -1.34 -0.90 -18.89
CA PHE A 214 0.06 -0.80 -19.33
C PHE A 214 0.55 -2.06 -20.06
N GLN A 215 0.14 -3.25 -19.62
CA GLN A 215 0.47 -4.53 -20.26
C GLN A 215 -0.21 -4.75 -21.60
N THR A 216 -1.32 -4.05 -21.87
CA THR A 216 -2.14 -4.23 -23.07
C THR A 216 -2.00 -3.09 -24.08
N ARG A 217 -1.01 -2.21 -23.89
CA ARG A 217 -0.61 -1.22 -24.91
C ARG A 217 0.11 -1.88 -26.08
N ASP A 218 0.19 -1.13 -27.18
CA ASP A 218 0.87 -1.54 -28.40
C ASP A 218 1.87 -0.44 -28.80
N PRO A 219 3.16 -0.56 -28.45
CA PRO A 219 3.77 -1.68 -27.72
C PRO A 219 3.40 -1.71 -26.21
N PRO A 220 3.49 -2.87 -25.53
CA PRO A 220 3.28 -2.97 -24.08
C PRO A 220 4.28 -2.11 -23.31
N ILE A 221 3.80 -1.39 -22.30
CA ILE A 221 4.66 -0.56 -21.43
C ILE A 221 5.23 -1.39 -20.29
N LEU A 222 4.39 -2.21 -19.65
CA LEU A 222 4.83 -3.16 -18.62
C LEU A 222 4.92 -4.58 -19.17
N PRO A 223 5.90 -5.38 -18.71
CA PRO A 223 5.95 -6.79 -19.04
C PRO A 223 4.83 -7.58 -18.33
N PRO A 224 4.50 -8.80 -18.80
CA PRO A 224 3.58 -9.68 -18.10
C PRO A 224 4.07 -9.99 -16.68
N PHE A 225 3.20 -9.91 -15.68
CA PHE A 225 3.56 -10.16 -14.28
C PHE A 225 4.16 -11.55 -14.05
N LYS A 226 3.76 -12.57 -14.83
CA LYS A 226 4.38 -13.90 -14.75
C LYS A 226 5.89 -13.87 -14.98
N VAL A 227 6.37 -12.98 -15.84
CA VAL A 227 7.82 -12.81 -16.11
C VAL A 227 8.47 -12.13 -14.91
N LEU A 228 7.87 -11.04 -14.40
CA LEU A 228 8.38 -10.32 -13.22
C LEU A 228 8.46 -11.21 -11.99
N LEU A 229 7.40 -11.97 -11.71
CA LEU A 229 7.35 -12.86 -10.54
C LEU A 229 8.42 -13.93 -10.60
N LYS A 230 8.71 -14.51 -11.77
CA LYS A 230 9.82 -15.48 -11.92
C LYS A 230 11.17 -14.87 -11.55
N VAL A 231 11.43 -13.65 -11.99
CA VAL A 231 12.67 -12.93 -11.69
C VAL A 231 12.75 -12.66 -10.19
N ILE A 232 11.70 -12.08 -9.60
CA ILE A 232 11.63 -11.76 -8.16
C ILE A 232 11.86 -13.03 -7.31
N THR A 233 11.17 -14.13 -7.61
CA THR A 233 11.34 -15.39 -6.87
C THR A 233 12.76 -15.95 -7.03
N SER A 234 13.37 -15.80 -8.20
CA SER A 234 14.76 -16.25 -8.42
C SER A 234 15.75 -15.41 -7.63
N THR A 235 15.57 -14.09 -7.58
CA THR A 235 16.40 -13.16 -6.82
C THR A 235 16.26 -13.37 -5.31
N LEU A 236 15.05 -13.57 -4.79
CA LEU A 236 14.82 -13.86 -3.37
C LEU A 236 15.43 -15.19 -2.94
N ASN A 237 15.37 -16.21 -3.80
CA ASN A 237 15.99 -17.52 -3.53
C ASN A 237 17.53 -17.48 -3.58
N GLN A 238 18.12 -16.48 -4.25
CA GLN A 238 19.56 -16.23 -4.24
C GLN A 238 19.99 -15.36 -3.04
N GLY A 239 19.17 -14.39 -2.64
CA GLY A 239 19.41 -13.48 -1.50
C GLY A 239 19.19 -14.09 -0.11
N SER A 240 18.56 -15.27 0.00
CA SER A 240 18.49 -16.02 1.28
C SER A 240 19.84 -16.57 1.75
N LYS A 241 20.89 -16.51 0.92
CA LYS A 241 22.28 -16.81 1.30
C LYS A 241 23.04 -15.60 1.87
N THR A 242 22.48 -14.39 1.80
CA THR A 242 23.13 -13.15 2.23
C THR A 242 22.06 -12.16 2.72
N ARG A 243 21.62 -12.25 3.98
CA ARG A 243 20.69 -11.27 4.56
C ARG A 243 21.39 -10.34 5.55
N THR A 244 21.67 -9.13 5.08
CA THR A 244 21.59 -7.87 5.84
C THR A 244 21.21 -6.78 4.84
N TRP A 245 19.94 -6.36 4.84
CA TRP A 245 19.49 -5.21 4.05
C TRP A 245 19.40 -4.01 4.98
N ASP A 246 20.43 -3.18 4.95
CA ASP A 246 20.44 -1.83 5.51
C ASP A 246 19.49 -0.93 4.72
N LEU A 247 18.52 -0.32 5.41
CA LEU A 247 17.63 0.72 4.88
C LEU A 247 18.16 2.15 5.13
N ASP A 248 19.48 2.31 5.26
CA ASP A 248 20.14 3.62 5.25
C ASP A 248 21.00 3.75 4.00
N ARG A 249 20.41 4.26 2.92
CA ARG A 249 21.09 5.04 1.86
C ARG A 249 20.06 5.53 0.86
N ARG A 250 19.62 6.77 1.05
CA ARG A 250 19.56 7.81 0.00
C ARG A 250 19.43 9.15 0.72
N SER A 251 20.35 10.02 0.35
CA SER A 251 20.65 11.37 0.81
C SER A 251 19.45 12.30 0.90
#